data_AF-A0A0F7F6F8-F1
#
_entry.id   AF-A0A0F7F6F8-F1
#
_cell.length_a   1.000
_cell.length_b   1.000
_cell.length_c   1.000
_cell.angle_alpha   90.00
_cell.angle_beta   90.00
_cell.angle_gamma   90.00
#
_symmetry.space_group_name_H-M   'P 1'
#
loop_
_entity.id
_entity.type
_entity.pdbx_description
1 polymer ?
#
loop_
_entity_poly.entity_id
_entity_poly.type
_entity_poly.pdbx_seq_one_letter_code
_entity_poly.pdbx_strand_id
1 'polypeptide(L)'
;MTKKKPVVLRPFKAPRYSFGKLRVCKRCGRFTALSEERCLYCGRAALVSVEERAVSLAGRRMTVSLLIVALLTAAAVYFAADSLQRALCALGGLALLAALFAAQRKARPAENLRTLDELLGRNIAAVKEGLEVNRQEAVSVLRENDTLAYEKLREIAVLLRGDRVARQRVALLHGFRLRKDMDLEMEQLLLRDFEPLLAEYIGEVARLRRDLIKDRTLRYVQRYEAQILEMKGGSAILAAVAGAAVRMKRYALLYSGFISRYAHSLPRDRFLRLHQLISAYPDESWNGLDIRVQEIREAKYRWDPDFGQAQP
;
A
#
# COMPACT_ATOMS: atom_id res chain seq x y z
N MET A 1 27.42 -13.55 11.28
CA MET A 1 26.62 -12.32 11.06
C MET A 1 26.78 -11.92 9.61
N THR A 2 25.71 -11.99 8.81
CA THR A 2 25.76 -11.61 7.40
C THR A 2 25.96 -10.10 7.29
N LYS A 3 26.99 -9.64 6.57
CA LYS A 3 27.29 -8.21 6.42
C LYS A 3 26.16 -7.57 5.59
N LYS A 4 25.39 -6.68 6.23
CA LYS A 4 24.30 -5.96 5.57
C LYS A 4 24.82 -5.07 4.44
N LYS A 5 24.13 -5.10 3.30
CA LYS A 5 24.51 -4.35 2.09
C LYS A 5 23.90 -2.94 2.11
N PRO A 6 24.66 -1.87 1.85
CA PRO A 6 24.07 -0.56 1.60
C PRO A 6 23.33 -0.58 0.26
N VAL A 7 22.08 -0.10 0.26
CA VAL A 7 21.24 -0.05 -0.94
C VAL A 7 20.58 1.32 -1.11
N VAL A 8 20.22 1.64 -2.35
CA VAL A 8 19.40 2.79 -2.72
C VAL A 8 18.15 2.25 -3.39
N LEU A 9 17.01 2.44 -2.73
CA LEU A 9 15.71 2.03 -3.27
C LEU A 9 15.10 3.19 -4.05
N ARG A 10 14.47 2.87 -5.19
CA ARG A 10 13.67 3.84 -5.91
C ARG A 10 12.49 4.33 -5.04
N PRO A 11 12.17 5.63 -5.08
CA PRO A 11 11.04 6.16 -4.34
C PRO A 11 9.75 5.52 -4.85
N PHE A 12 8.93 5.03 -3.92
CA PHE A 12 7.73 4.31 -4.29
C PHE A 12 6.55 5.26 -4.38
N LYS A 13 5.95 5.29 -5.58
CA LYS A 13 4.72 6.04 -5.83
C LYS A 13 3.52 5.15 -5.51
N ALA A 14 2.98 5.30 -4.32
CA ALA A 14 1.73 4.65 -3.92
C ALA A 14 0.59 5.17 -4.79
N PRO A 15 -0.19 4.28 -5.45
CA PRO A 15 -1.30 4.73 -6.28
C PRO A 15 -2.49 5.15 -5.40
N ARG A 16 -3.32 6.07 -5.92
CA ARG A 16 -4.58 6.47 -5.25
C ARG A 16 -5.55 5.28 -5.13
N TYR A 17 -5.60 4.45 -6.16
CA TYR A 17 -6.39 3.22 -6.21
C TYR A 17 -5.49 2.04 -6.56
N SER A 18 -5.70 0.88 -5.95
CA SER A 18 -4.83 -0.29 -6.18
C SER A 18 -4.74 -0.68 -7.66
N PHE A 19 -5.85 -0.59 -8.40
CA PHE A 19 -5.89 -0.90 -9.84
C PHE A 19 -5.05 0.06 -10.70
N GLY A 20 -4.66 1.23 -10.19
CA GLY A 20 -3.80 2.17 -10.91
C GLY A 20 -2.39 1.64 -11.18
N LYS A 21 -1.96 0.60 -10.47
CA LYS A 21 -0.70 -0.12 -10.75
C LYS A 21 -0.86 -1.21 -11.82
N LEU A 22 -2.09 -1.61 -12.13
CA LEU A 22 -2.36 -2.70 -13.06
C LEU A 22 -2.30 -2.19 -14.50
N ARG A 23 -1.53 -2.89 -15.33
CA ARG A 23 -1.40 -2.64 -16.76
C ARG A 23 -1.82 -3.87 -17.54
N VAL A 24 -2.28 -3.67 -18.77
CA VAL A 24 -2.70 -4.71 -19.70
C VAL A 24 -2.04 -4.52 -21.06
N CYS A 25 -1.59 -5.61 -21.66
CA CYS A 25 -1.06 -5.59 -23.01
C CYS A 25 -2.19 -5.52 -24.04
N LYS A 26 -2.20 -4.48 -24.89
CA LYS A 26 -3.19 -4.32 -25.96
C LYS A 26 -3.15 -5.45 -27.01
N ARG A 27 -2.04 -6.19 -27.10
CA ARG A 27 -1.83 -7.24 -28.11
C ARG A 27 -2.25 -8.62 -27.60
N CYS A 28 -1.68 -9.08 -26.49
CA CYS A 28 -1.94 -10.43 -25.95
C CYS A 28 -2.95 -10.46 -24.80
N GLY A 29 -3.43 -9.31 -24.31
CA GLY A 29 -4.41 -9.25 -23.22
C GLY A 29 -3.87 -9.63 -21.83
N ARG A 30 -2.58 -9.96 -21.70
CA ARG A 30 -1.96 -10.29 -20.41
C ARG A 30 -1.82 -9.06 -19.51
N PHE A 31 -2.03 -9.28 -18.21
CA PHE A 31 -1.94 -8.26 -17.17
C PHE A 31 -0.57 -8.30 -16.48
N THR A 32 -0.13 -7.14 -15.99
CA THR A 32 1.12 -7.00 -15.23
C THR A 32 1.00 -5.84 -14.24
N ALA A 33 1.63 -5.96 -13.08
CA ALA A 33 1.80 -4.88 -12.10
C ALA A 33 3.17 -4.20 -12.19
N LEU A 34 4.11 -4.79 -12.93
CA LEU A 34 5.47 -4.30 -13.05
C LEU A 34 5.54 -3.05 -13.95
N SER A 35 6.42 -2.13 -13.60
CA SER A 35 6.60 -0.85 -14.30
C SER A 35 7.33 -0.94 -15.65
N GLU A 36 7.45 -2.12 -16.25
CA GLU A 36 8.19 -2.34 -17.49
C GLU A 36 7.49 -1.73 -18.70
N GLU A 37 8.26 -1.39 -19.73
CA GLU A 37 7.72 -0.83 -20.98
C GLU A 37 7.20 -1.91 -21.93
N ARG A 38 7.82 -3.09 -21.89
CA ARG A 38 7.52 -4.21 -22.77
C ARG A 38 6.74 -5.29 -22.03
N CYS A 39 5.83 -5.95 -22.73
CA CYS A 39 5.11 -7.08 -22.18
C CYS A 39 6.03 -8.29 -22.05
N LEU A 40 6.17 -8.84 -20.85
CA LEU A 40 6.95 -10.06 -20.58
C LEU A 40 6.53 -11.28 -21.40
N TYR A 41 5.27 -11.33 -21.84
CA TYR A 41 4.76 -12.47 -22.60
C TYR A 41 5.01 -12.36 -24.11
N CYS A 42 4.75 -11.20 -24.72
CA CYS A 42 4.85 -11.03 -26.18
C CYS A 42 5.99 -10.11 -26.63
N GLY A 43 6.79 -9.57 -25.72
CA GLY A 43 7.94 -8.69 -25.99
C GLY A 43 7.61 -7.28 -26.53
N ARG A 44 6.36 -7.02 -26.91
CA ARG A 44 5.93 -5.76 -27.54
C ARG A 44 5.72 -4.65 -26.51
N ALA A 45 6.08 -3.42 -26.88
CA ALA A 45 5.78 -2.19 -26.14
C ALA A 45 4.30 -1.79 -26.33
N ALA A 46 3.40 -2.56 -25.73
CA ALA A 46 1.95 -2.41 -25.88
C ALA A 46 1.20 -2.39 -24.53
N LEU A 47 1.92 -2.14 -23.44
CA LEU A 47 1.38 -2.06 -22.08
C LEU A 47 0.73 -0.70 -21.82
N VAL A 48 -0.55 -0.72 -21.47
CA VAL A 48 -1.32 0.47 -21.04
C VAL A 48 -1.95 0.25 -19.69
N SER A 49 -2.28 1.32 -18.98
CA SER A 49 -3.06 1.21 -17.75
C SER A 49 -4.42 0.56 -18.04
N VAL A 50 -4.97 -0.16 -17.06
CA VAL A 50 -6.31 -0.73 -17.19
C VAL A 50 -7.39 0.35 -17.34
N GLU A 51 -7.18 1.53 -16.75
CA GLU A 51 -8.03 2.70 -16.91
C GLU A 51 -8.05 3.18 -18.37
N GLU A 52 -6.88 3.41 -18.98
CA GLU A 52 -6.80 3.79 -20.40
C GLU A 52 -7.44 2.75 -21.30
N ARG A 53 -7.26 1.46 -20.99
CA ARG A 53 -7.89 0.39 -21.76
C ARG A 53 -9.42 0.47 -21.67
N ALA A 54 -9.97 0.63 -20.47
CA ALA A 54 -11.40 0.77 -20.22
C ALA A 54 -11.97 2.00 -20.93
N VAL A 55 -11.31 3.16 -20.84
CA VAL A 55 -11.71 4.39 -21.55
C VAL A 55 -11.71 4.18 -23.06
N SER A 56 -10.73 3.48 -23.62
CA SER A 56 -10.71 3.20 -25.07
C SER A 56 -11.84 2.25 -25.50
N LEU A 57 -12.22 1.30 -24.65
CA LEU A 57 -13.32 0.36 -24.93
C LEU A 57 -14.68 1.08 -24.83
N ALA A 58 -14.89 1.89 -23.80
CA ALA A 58 -16.09 2.72 -23.64
C ALA A 58 -16.24 3.70 -24.81
N GLY A 59 -15.14 4.38 -25.18
CA GLY A 59 -15.12 5.29 -26.34
C GLY A 59 -15.50 4.59 -27.64
N ARG A 60 -14.97 3.38 -27.90
CA ARG A 60 -15.34 2.58 -29.08
C ARG A 60 -16.82 2.21 -29.09
N ARG A 61 -17.38 1.77 -27.95
CA ARG A 61 -18.83 1.47 -27.85
C ARG A 61 -19.67 2.71 -28.20
N MET A 62 -19.32 3.87 -27.65
CA MET A 62 -19.99 5.15 -27.96
C MET A 62 -19.91 5.53 -29.43
N THR A 63 -18.72 5.43 -30.04
CA THR A 63 -18.52 5.72 -31.47
C THR A 63 -19.31 4.76 -32.35
N VAL A 64 -19.35 3.47 -32.03
CA VAL A 64 -20.15 2.49 -32.77
C VAL A 64 -21.63 2.84 -32.70
N SER A 65 -22.16 3.23 -31.53
CA SER A 65 -23.55 3.67 -31.41
C SER A 65 -23.85 4.90 -32.26
N LEU A 66 -22.96 5.90 -32.31
CA LEU A 66 -23.11 7.07 -33.18
C LEU A 66 -23.10 6.69 -34.66
N LEU A 67 -22.18 5.80 -35.07
CA LEU A 67 -22.11 5.32 -36.45
C LEU A 67 -23.35 4.54 -36.86
N ILE A 68 -23.93 3.73 -35.96
CA ILE A 68 -25.19 3.01 -36.22
C ILE A 68 -26.33 4.01 -36.45
N VAL A 69 -26.47 5.02 -35.59
CA VAL A 69 -27.50 6.06 -35.80
C VAL A 69 -27.25 6.81 -37.10
N ALA A 70 -26.02 7.21 -37.40
CA ALA A 70 -25.68 7.87 -38.65
C ALA A 70 -26.04 7.01 -39.88
N LEU A 71 -25.73 5.71 -39.83
CA LEU A 71 -26.10 4.76 -40.88
C LEU A 71 -27.61 4.67 -41.06
N LEU A 72 -28.37 4.54 -39.97
CA LEU A 72 -29.83 4.49 -40.02
C LEU A 72 -30.42 5.78 -40.58
N THR A 73 -29.85 6.93 -40.23
CA THR A 73 -30.30 8.23 -40.79
C THR A 73 -30.01 8.34 -42.28
N ALA A 74 -28.84 7.88 -42.74
CA ALA A 74 -28.50 7.85 -44.16
C ALA A 74 -29.44 6.91 -44.94
N ALA A 75 -29.75 5.74 -44.38
CA ALA A 75 -30.71 4.80 -44.97
C ALA A 75 -32.11 5.41 -45.06
N ALA A 76 -32.59 6.05 -43.99
CA ALA A 76 -33.91 6.70 -43.98
C ALA A 76 -34.01 7.82 -45.03
N VAL A 77 -32.96 8.63 -45.20
CA VAL A 77 -32.92 9.66 -46.25
C VAL A 77 -32.87 9.05 -47.65
N TYR A 78 -32.15 7.95 -47.85
CA TYR A 78 -32.05 7.27 -49.15
C TYR A 78 -33.38 6.67 -49.61
N PHE A 79 -34.15 6.07 -48.69
CA PHE A 79 -35.43 5.43 -48.99
C PHE A 79 -36.64 6.38 -48.97
N ALA A 80 -36.45 7.67 -48.67
CA ALA A 80 -37.54 8.63 -48.64
C ALA A 80 -38.00 9.03 -50.06
N ALA A 81 -39.30 8.89 -50.32
CA ALA A 81 -39.89 9.11 -51.64
C ALA A 81 -39.85 10.61 -52.03
N ASP A 82 -40.32 11.47 -51.13
CA ASP A 82 -40.46 12.91 -51.40
C ASP A 82 -39.27 13.74 -50.90
N SER A 83 -39.04 14.89 -51.55
CA SER A 83 -38.03 15.86 -51.11
C SER A 83 -38.30 16.38 -49.69
N LEU A 84 -39.57 16.57 -49.33
CA LEU A 84 -39.99 16.98 -47.98
C LEU A 84 -39.70 15.87 -46.96
N GLN A 85 -39.97 14.60 -47.29
CA GLN A 85 -39.66 13.46 -46.42
C GLN A 85 -38.14 13.32 -46.21
N ARG A 86 -37.32 13.51 -47.26
CA ARG A 86 -35.86 13.52 -47.13
C ARG A 86 -35.36 14.59 -46.17
N ALA A 87 -35.88 15.81 -46.28
CA ALA A 87 -35.51 16.92 -45.40
C ALA A 87 -35.88 16.63 -43.93
N LEU A 88 -37.09 16.11 -43.69
CA LEU A 88 -37.53 15.72 -42.34
C LEU A 88 -36.68 14.59 -41.75
N CYS A 89 -36.38 13.55 -42.53
CA CYS A 89 -35.50 12.44 -42.08
C CYS A 89 -34.08 12.93 -41.76
N ALA A 90 -33.53 13.83 -42.57
CA ALA A 90 -32.19 14.39 -42.35
C ALA A 90 -32.15 15.25 -41.07
N LEU A 91 -33.11 16.17 -40.90
CA LEU A 91 -33.19 17.03 -39.71
C LEU A 91 -33.44 16.22 -38.44
N GLY A 92 -34.38 15.26 -38.49
CA GLY A 92 -34.64 14.36 -37.36
C GLY A 92 -33.44 13.49 -37.00
N GLY A 93 -32.72 13.00 -38.01
CA GLY A 93 -31.49 12.24 -37.81
C GLY A 93 -30.36 13.05 -37.17
N LEU A 94 -30.15 14.28 -37.62
CA LEU A 94 -29.19 15.21 -37.02
C LEU A 94 -29.56 15.55 -35.57
N ALA A 95 -30.84 15.79 -35.29
CA ALA A 95 -31.32 16.05 -33.93
C ALA A 95 -31.06 14.84 -33.01
N LEU A 96 -31.34 13.62 -33.48
CA LEU A 96 -31.05 12.38 -32.74
C LEU A 96 -29.55 12.18 -32.49
N LEU A 97 -28.70 12.43 -33.49
CA LEU A 97 -27.25 12.37 -33.33
C LEU A 97 -26.73 13.37 -32.29
N ALA A 98 -27.22 14.61 -32.34
CA ALA A 98 -26.86 15.66 -31.38
C ALA A 98 -27.32 15.30 -29.95
N ALA A 99 -28.55 14.81 -29.80
CA ALA A 99 -29.09 14.37 -28.52
C ALA A 99 -28.30 13.18 -27.95
N LEU A 100 -27.98 12.19 -28.79
CA LEU A 100 -27.18 11.03 -28.38
C LEU A 100 -25.76 11.45 -27.98
N PHE A 101 -25.12 12.33 -28.74
CA PHE A 101 -23.79 12.84 -28.42
C PHE A 101 -23.77 13.59 -27.08
N ALA A 102 -24.76 14.46 -26.83
CA ALA A 102 -24.91 15.16 -25.56
C ALA A 102 -25.13 14.19 -24.39
N ALA A 103 -26.02 13.19 -24.55
CA ALA A 103 -26.26 12.17 -23.56
C ALA A 103 -25.00 11.34 -23.25
N GLN A 104 -24.28 10.89 -24.29
CA GLN A 104 -23.03 10.14 -24.13
C GLN A 104 -21.95 10.97 -23.44
N ARG A 105 -21.82 12.27 -23.75
CA ARG A 105 -20.86 13.16 -23.09
C ARG A 105 -21.14 13.26 -21.59
N LYS A 106 -22.40 13.35 -21.19
CA LYS A 106 -22.83 13.38 -19.78
C LYS A 106 -22.62 12.03 -19.08
N ALA A 107 -22.89 10.91 -19.78
CA ALA A 107 -22.77 9.56 -19.22
C ALA A 107 -21.34 8.99 -19.23
N ARG A 108 -20.40 9.61 -19.96
CA ARG A 108 -19.01 9.14 -20.13
C ARG A 108 -18.27 8.76 -18.84
N PRO A 109 -18.26 9.56 -17.76
CA PRO A 109 -17.53 9.17 -16.55
C PRO A 109 -18.11 7.91 -15.90
N ALA A 110 -19.44 7.75 -15.90
CA ALA A 110 -20.10 6.57 -15.36
C ALA A 110 -19.82 5.33 -16.22
N GLU A 111 -19.88 5.46 -17.55
CA GLU A 111 -19.62 4.35 -18.47
C GLU A 111 -18.15 3.90 -18.45
N ASN A 112 -17.20 4.81 -18.22
CA ASN A 112 -15.80 4.47 -18.02
C ASN A 112 -15.61 3.58 -16.78
N LEU A 113 -16.24 3.94 -15.65
CA LEU A 113 -16.17 3.16 -14.42
C LEU A 113 -16.84 1.79 -14.56
N ARG A 114 -18.03 1.76 -15.20
CA ARG A 114 -18.74 0.51 -15.49
C ARG A 114 -17.90 -0.41 -16.38
N THR A 115 -17.30 0.13 -17.44
CA THR A 115 -16.45 -0.64 -18.36
C THR A 115 -15.18 -1.14 -17.65
N LEU A 116 -14.61 -0.35 -16.73
CA LEU A 116 -13.48 -0.78 -15.92
C LEU A 116 -13.86 -1.94 -15.01
N ASP A 117 -15.01 -1.85 -14.33
CA ASP A 117 -15.51 -2.91 -13.45
C ASP A 117 -15.81 -4.20 -14.24
N GLU A 118 -16.48 -4.09 -15.40
CA GLU A 118 -16.69 -5.22 -16.32
C GLU A 118 -15.37 -5.85 -16.77
N LEU A 119 -14.36 -5.03 -17.10
CA LEU A 119 -13.05 -5.49 -17.54
C LEU A 119 -12.32 -6.23 -16.43
N LEU A 120 -12.34 -5.73 -15.20
CA LEU A 120 -11.69 -6.36 -14.06
C LEU A 120 -12.44 -7.63 -13.61
N GLY A 121 -13.77 -7.57 -13.54
CA GLY A 121 -14.62 -8.69 -13.15
C GLY A 121 -14.48 -9.89 -14.08
N ARG A 122 -14.52 -9.66 -15.39
CA ARG A 122 -14.36 -10.75 -16.39
C ARG A 122 -12.95 -11.34 -16.42
N ASN A 123 -11.93 -10.56 -16.07
CA ASN A 123 -10.53 -10.96 -16.19
C ASN A 123 -9.84 -11.23 -14.86
N ILE A 124 -10.57 -11.39 -13.75
CA ILE A 124 -9.98 -11.53 -12.42
C ILE A 124 -9.00 -12.72 -12.33
N ALA A 125 -9.31 -13.83 -13.00
CA ALA A 125 -8.44 -15.00 -13.06
C ALA A 125 -7.15 -14.70 -13.83
N ALA A 126 -7.25 -14.05 -14.99
CA ALA A 126 -6.10 -13.65 -15.80
C ALA A 126 -5.23 -12.60 -15.09
N VAL A 127 -5.83 -11.71 -14.28
CA VAL A 127 -5.10 -10.78 -13.42
C VAL A 127 -4.30 -11.53 -12.37
N LYS A 128 -4.92 -12.48 -11.65
CA LYS A 128 -4.22 -13.31 -10.65
C LYS A 128 -3.05 -14.09 -11.26
N GLU A 129 -3.27 -14.73 -12.41
CA GLU A 129 -2.23 -15.45 -13.13
C GLU A 129 -1.08 -14.51 -13.53
N GLY A 130 -1.38 -13.33 -14.07
CA GLY A 130 -0.38 -12.33 -14.43
C GLY A 130 0.45 -11.84 -13.23
N LEU A 131 -0.19 -11.64 -12.07
CA LEU A 131 0.50 -11.25 -10.83
C LEU A 131 1.40 -12.38 -10.29
N GLU A 132 1.00 -13.64 -10.42
CA GLU A 132 1.85 -14.78 -10.05
C GLU A 132 3.07 -14.91 -10.97
N VAL A 133 2.89 -14.67 -12.28
CA VAL A 133 4.01 -14.61 -13.23
C VAL A 133 4.95 -13.46 -12.87
N ASN A 134 4.42 -12.27 -12.54
CA ASN A 134 5.26 -11.17 -12.06
C ASN A 134 6.03 -11.52 -10.78
N ARG A 135 5.42 -12.29 -9.87
CA ARG A 135 6.09 -12.77 -8.66
C ARG A 135 7.21 -13.74 -9.01
N GLN A 136 6.99 -14.68 -9.92
CA GLN A 136 8.03 -15.60 -10.39
C GLN A 136 9.20 -14.83 -11.02
N GLU A 137 8.90 -13.81 -11.83
CA GLU A 137 9.90 -12.91 -12.41
C GLU A 137 10.68 -12.12 -11.35
N ALA A 138 10.02 -11.65 -10.29
CA ALA A 138 10.72 -11.00 -9.19
C ALA A 138 11.68 -11.96 -8.45
N VAL A 139 11.32 -13.24 -8.39
CA VAL A 139 12.14 -14.29 -7.75
C VAL A 139 13.28 -14.77 -8.65
N SER A 140 13.12 -14.79 -9.98
CA SER A 140 14.20 -15.17 -10.89
C SER A 140 15.37 -14.20 -10.80
N VAL A 141 15.07 -12.90 -10.68
CA VAL A 141 16.05 -11.81 -10.55
C VAL A 141 16.78 -11.82 -9.19
N LEU A 142 16.27 -12.56 -8.20
CA LEU A 142 16.85 -12.61 -6.84
C LEU A 142 18.33 -13.01 -6.83
N ARG A 143 18.75 -13.91 -7.74
CA ARG A 143 20.15 -14.38 -7.80
C ARG A 143 21.11 -13.31 -8.30
N GLU A 144 20.60 -12.38 -9.12
CA GLU A 144 21.41 -11.37 -9.79
C GLU A 144 21.38 -10.04 -9.03
N ASN A 145 20.20 -9.63 -8.55
CA ASN A 145 20.01 -8.32 -7.94
C ASN A 145 18.89 -8.33 -6.89
N ASP A 146 19.29 -8.48 -5.62
CA ASP A 146 18.42 -8.40 -4.44
C ASP A 146 17.56 -7.11 -4.42
N THR A 147 18.15 -5.98 -4.84
CA THR A 147 17.49 -4.66 -4.80
C THR A 147 16.35 -4.60 -5.80
N LEU A 148 16.62 -5.03 -7.05
CA LEU A 148 15.61 -5.06 -8.11
C LEU A 148 14.50 -6.08 -7.79
N ALA A 149 14.85 -7.24 -7.23
CA ALA A 149 13.88 -8.22 -6.77
C ALA A 149 12.95 -7.63 -5.69
N TYR A 150 13.51 -6.90 -4.72
CA TYR A 150 12.72 -6.21 -3.70
C TYR A 150 11.78 -5.17 -4.30
N GLU A 151 12.27 -4.35 -5.24
CA GLU A 151 11.46 -3.32 -5.91
C GLU A 151 10.29 -3.93 -6.69
N LYS A 152 10.54 -4.99 -7.47
CA LYS A 152 9.49 -5.72 -8.20
C LYS A 152 8.44 -6.31 -7.25
N LEU A 153 8.87 -6.96 -6.16
CA LEU A 153 7.94 -7.50 -5.15
C LEU A 153 7.14 -6.40 -4.45
N ARG A 154 7.75 -5.23 -4.22
CA ARG A 154 7.09 -4.06 -3.63
C ARG A 154 6.01 -3.50 -4.55
N GLU A 155 6.24 -3.45 -5.86
CA GLU A 155 5.21 -3.04 -6.83
C GLU A 155 4.02 -4.01 -6.86
N ILE A 156 4.30 -5.32 -6.89
CA ILE A 156 3.27 -6.36 -6.94
C ILE A 156 2.44 -6.39 -5.66
N ALA A 157 3.05 -6.12 -4.49
CA ALA A 157 2.38 -6.16 -3.19
C ALA A 157 1.19 -5.20 -3.03
N VAL A 158 1.09 -4.16 -3.88
CA VAL A 158 -0.08 -3.27 -3.93
C VAL A 158 -1.35 -4.04 -4.26
N LEU A 159 -1.24 -4.99 -5.20
CA LEU A 159 -2.34 -5.76 -5.76
C LEU A 159 -2.41 -7.17 -5.17
N LEU A 160 -1.27 -7.85 -5.05
CA LEU A 160 -1.16 -9.19 -4.50
C LEU A 160 -0.73 -9.12 -3.03
N ARG A 161 -1.71 -8.94 -2.15
CA ARG A 161 -1.48 -8.99 -0.70
C ARG A 161 -1.45 -10.44 -0.24
N GLY A 162 -0.41 -10.83 0.48
CA GLY A 162 -0.33 -12.16 1.08
C GLY A 162 1.01 -12.42 1.76
N ASP A 163 0.97 -13.36 2.71
CA ASP A 163 2.09 -13.70 3.58
C ASP A 163 3.31 -14.18 2.79
N ARG A 164 3.11 -14.84 1.64
CA ARG A 164 4.21 -15.30 0.77
C ARG A 164 5.05 -14.13 0.24
N VAL A 165 4.41 -13.11 -0.32
CA VAL A 165 5.10 -11.93 -0.86
C VAL A 165 5.72 -11.13 0.27
N ALA A 166 5.00 -10.95 1.38
CA ALA A 166 5.51 -10.25 2.56
C ALA A 166 6.76 -10.95 3.14
N ARG A 167 6.75 -12.28 3.29
CA ARG A 167 7.91 -13.05 3.80
C ARG A 167 9.14 -12.88 2.89
N GLN A 168 8.96 -12.96 1.57
CA GLN A 168 10.06 -12.75 0.61
C GLN A 168 10.65 -11.33 0.72
N ARG A 169 9.79 -10.32 0.87
CA ARG A 169 10.22 -8.92 1.05
C ARG A 169 10.95 -8.71 2.37
N VAL A 170 10.48 -9.32 3.46
CA VAL A 170 11.14 -9.28 4.77
C VAL A 170 12.52 -9.92 4.71
N ALA A 171 12.65 -11.08 4.07
CA ALA A 171 13.93 -11.76 3.90
C ALA A 171 14.95 -10.88 3.14
N LEU A 172 14.51 -10.20 2.08
CA LEU A 172 15.33 -9.23 1.34
C LEU A 172 15.74 -8.03 2.19
N LEU A 173 14.79 -7.44 2.94
CA LEU A 173 15.05 -6.29 3.80
C LEU A 173 16.07 -6.58 4.91
N HIS A 174 16.07 -7.81 5.44
CA HIS A 174 17.06 -8.23 6.44
C HIS A 174 18.51 -8.15 5.88
N GLY A 175 18.70 -8.40 4.59
CA GLY A 175 20.00 -8.26 3.93
C GLY A 175 20.46 -6.81 3.73
N PHE A 176 19.55 -5.83 3.86
CA PHE A 176 19.82 -4.43 3.59
C PHE A 176 20.19 -3.66 4.84
N ARG A 177 21.12 -2.70 4.69
CA ARG A 177 21.40 -1.70 5.72
C ARG A 177 20.34 -0.62 5.66
N LEU A 178 19.32 -0.75 6.50
CA LEU A 178 18.22 0.19 6.59
C LEU A 178 18.69 1.57 7.06
N ARG A 179 18.10 2.62 6.50
CA ARG A 179 18.34 4.01 6.86
C ARG A 179 17.03 4.78 6.96
N LYS A 180 17.06 5.92 7.64
CA LYS A 180 15.88 6.75 7.90
C LYS A 180 15.32 7.44 6.63
N ASP A 181 16.20 7.76 5.68
CA ASP A 181 15.88 8.37 4.37
C ASP A 181 15.20 7.40 3.40
N MET A 182 15.31 6.10 3.66
CA MET A 182 14.70 5.08 2.80
C MET A 182 13.18 5.06 2.98
N ASP A 183 12.48 4.70 1.91
CA ASP A 183 11.04 4.54 1.95
C ASP A 183 10.66 3.15 2.52
N LEU A 184 10.81 3.03 3.84
CA LEU A 184 10.50 1.85 4.65
C LEU A 184 8.98 1.67 4.83
N GLU A 185 8.51 0.42 4.83
CA GLU A 185 7.10 0.07 5.00
C GLU A 185 6.94 -0.89 6.17
N MET A 186 5.79 -0.83 6.88
CA MET A 186 5.52 -1.73 8.00
C MET A 186 4.19 -2.47 7.82
N GLU A 187 3.09 -1.75 7.58
CA GLU A 187 1.74 -2.33 7.55
C GLU A 187 1.56 -3.44 6.50
N GLN A 188 2.21 -3.34 5.35
CA GLN A 188 2.11 -4.34 4.27
C GLN A 188 3.00 -5.56 4.48
N LEU A 189 3.94 -5.50 5.43
CA LEU A 189 4.88 -6.59 5.74
C LEU A 189 4.43 -7.43 6.93
N LEU A 190 3.38 -7.01 7.65
CA LEU A 190 2.85 -7.77 8.78
C LEU A 190 2.29 -9.10 8.29
N LEU A 191 2.87 -10.18 8.79
CA LEU A 191 2.45 -11.55 8.53
C LEU A 191 1.38 -11.96 9.54
N ARG A 192 0.62 -13.00 9.21
CA ARG A 192 -0.35 -13.57 10.17
C ARG A 192 0.37 -14.36 11.24
N ASP A 193 1.35 -15.15 10.83
CA ASP A 193 2.15 -16.01 11.70
C ASP A 193 3.42 -15.32 12.19
N PHE A 194 4.04 -15.91 13.20
CA PHE A 194 5.33 -15.45 13.70
C PHE A 194 6.43 -15.71 12.68
N GLU A 195 7.22 -14.68 12.38
CA GLU A 195 8.40 -14.78 11.53
C GLU A 195 9.57 -14.04 12.20
N PRO A 196 10.68 -14.72 12.56
CA PRO A 196 11.80 -14.10 13.26
C PRO A 196 12.38 -12.90 12.51
N LEU A 197 12.55 -13.00 11.19
CA LEU A 197 13.10 -11.92 10.37
C LEU A 197 12.20 -10.67 10.38
N LEU A 198 10.88 -10.86 10.52
CA LEU A 198 9.93 -9.74 10.63
C LEU A 198 10.08 -9.05 11.99
N ALA A 199 10.24 -9.82 13.08
CA ALA A 199 10.46 -9.26 14.40
C ALA A 199 11.77 -8.43 14.48
N GLU A 200 12.85 -8.93 13.89
CA GLU A 200 14.11 -8.18 13.78
C GLU A 200 13.93 -6.88 12.97
N TYR A 201 13.24 -6.99 11.83
CA TYR A 201 12.91 -5.82 11.00
C TYR A 201 12.10 -4.78 11.77
N ILE A 202 11.07 -5.22 12.52
CA ILE A 202 10.26 -4.35 13.38
C ILE A 202 11.15 -3.63 14.41
N GLY A 203 12.08 -4.35 15.05
CA GLY A 203 13.01 -3.77 16.03
C GLY A 203 13.91 -2.70 15.42
N GLU A 204 14.42 -2.92 14.21
CA GLU A 204 15.23 -1.93 13.49
C GLU A 204 14.43 -0.70 13.08
N VAL A 205 13.23 -0.90 12.51
CA VAL A 205 12.34 0.20 12.13
C VAL A 205 11.90 1.00 13.34
N ALA A 206 11.62 0.37 14.49
CA ALA A 206 11.27 1.06 15.72
C ALA A 206 12.38 1.99 16.23
N ARG A 207 13.65 1.72 15.89
CA ARG A 207 14.79 2.59 16.20
C ARG A 207 14.95 3.72 15.17
N LEU A 208 14.75 3.44 13.88
CA LEU A 208 14.99 4.38 12.78
C LEU A 208 13.81 5.33 12.51
N ARG A 209 12.59 4.79 12.40
CA ARG A 209 11.34 5.49 12.03
C ARG A 209 10.17 5.04 12.91
N ARG A 210 10.08 5.64 14.10
CA ARG A 210 9.05 5.37 15.13
C ARG A 210 7.62 5.61 14.65
N ASP A 211 7.45 6.51 13.68
CA ASP A 211 6.17 6.86 13.06
C ASP A 211 5.53 5.71 12.28
N LEU A 212 6.34 4.75 11.81
CA LEU A 212 5.86 3.54 11.14
C LEU A 212 5.30 2.49 12.11
N ILE A 213 5.61 2.59 13.40
CA ILE A 213 5.09 1.68 14.42
C ILE A 213 3.68 2.14 14.79
N LYS A 214 2.69 1.41 14.26
CA LYS A 214 1.26 1.70 14.43
C LYS A 214 0.57 0.60 15.23
N ASP A 215 -0.70 0.83 15.55
CA ASP A 215 -1.56 -0.10 16.30
C ASP A 215 -1.46 -1.56 15.83
N ARG A 216 -1.54 -1.83 14.52
CA ARG A 216 -1.41 -3.20 13.98
C ARG A 216 -0.05 -3.85 14.30
N THR A 217 1.04 -3.09 14.24
CA THR A 217 2.38 -3.57 14.60
C THR A 217 2.47 -3.85 16.09
N LEU A 218 1.90 -2.98 16.93
CA LEU A 218 1.86 -3.18 18.38
C LEU A 218 1.07 -4.45 18.76
N ARG A 219 -0.10 -4.67 18.13
CA ARG A 219 -0.87 -5.92 18.32
C ARG A 219 -0.10 -7.16 17.88
N TYR A 220 0.61 -7.09 16.74
CA TYR A 220 1.43 -8.21 16.26
C TYR A 220 2.54 -8.55 17.27
N VAL A 221 3.27 -7.54 17.75
CA VAL A 221 4.35 -7.72 18.73
C VAL A 221 3.82 -8.23 20.06
N GLN A 222 2.68 -7.73 20.54
CA GLN A 222 2.06 -8.20 21.78
C GLN A 222 1.57 -9.65 21.66
N ARG A 223 0.99 -10.02 20.51
CA ARG A 223 0.55 -11.40 20.24
C ARG A 223 1.73 -12.39 20.27
N TYR A 224 2.89 -11.98 19.74
CA TYR A 224 4.07 -12.82 19.62
C TYR A 224 5.17 -12.47 20.62
N GLU A 225 4.81 -11.85 21.75
CA GLU A 225 5.77 -11.31 22.70
C GLU A 225 6.72 -12.37 23.24
N ALA A 226 6.19 -13.53 23.63
CA ALA A 226 6.97 -14.65 24.16
C ALA A 226 8.00 -15.15 23.14
N GLN A 227 7.57 -15.38 21.89
CA GLN A 227 8.45 -15.85 20.82
C GLN A 227 9.53 -14.81 20.48
N ILE A 228 9.20 -13.51 20.52
CA ILE A 228 10.20 -12.46 20.31
C ILE A 228 11.22 -12.48 21.45
N LEU A 229 10.79 -12.72 22.69
CA LEU A 229 11.66 -12.73 23.87
C LEU A 229 12.69 -13.86 23.83
N GLU A 230 12.32 -15.02 23.28
CA GLU A 230 13.20 -16.17 23.04
C GLU A 230 14.26 -15.90 21.97
N MET A 231 14.08 -14.88 21.12
CA MET A 231 15.05 -14.52 20.09
C MET A 231 16.30 -13.88 20.68
N LYS A 232 17.41 -14.01 19.96
CA LYS A 232 18.65 -13.28 20.26
C LYS A 232 18.39 -11.76 20.16
N GLY A 233 18.48 -11.08 21.30
CA GLY A 233 18.21 -9.63 21.39
C GLY A 233 16.72 -9.27 21.41
N GLY A 234 15.84 -10.25 21.67
CA GLY A 234 14.39 -10.07 21.77
C GLY A 234 13.97 -8.95 22.72
N SER A 235 14.55 -8.90 23.91
CA SER A 235 14.30 -7.83 24.89
C SER A 235 14.60 -6.43 24.32
N ALA A 236 15.67 -6.29 23.53
CA ALA A 236 16.05 -5.03 22.90
C ALA A 236 15.15 -4.65 21.70
N ILE A 237 14.51 -5.64 21.06
CA ILE A 237 13.45 -5.43 20.06
C ILE A 237 12.20 -4.89 20.76
N LEU A 238 11.74 -5.59 21.81
CA LEU A 238 10.54 -5.24 22.56
C LEU A 238 10.65 -3.87 23.22
N ALA A 239 11.80 -3.54 23.82
CA ALA A 239 12.08 -2.22 24.35
C ALA A 239 12.10 -1.13 23.26
N ALA A 240 12.62 -1.43 22.06
CA ALA A 240 12.59 -0.48 20.96
C ALA A 240 11.16 -0.19 20.49
N VAL A 241 10.31 -1.23 20.41
CA VAL A 241 8.89 -1.12 20.05
C VAL A 241 8.11 -0.36 21.12
N ALA A 242 8.29 -0.69 22.40
CA ALA A 242 7.70 0.03 23.52
C ALA A 242 8.07 1.52 23.48
N GLY A 243 9.35 1.82 23.27
CA GLY A 243 9.82 3.20 23.14
C GLY A 243 9.29 3.96 21.93
N ALA A 244 8.91 3.26 20.85
CA ALA A 244 8.22 3.87 19.72
C ALA A 244 6.75 4.19 20.04
N ALA A 245 6.08 3.34 20.83
CA ALA A 245 4.69 3.52 21.24
C ALA A 245 4.49 4.77 22.14
N VAL A 246 5.46 5.07 23.01
CA VAL A 246 5.47 6.25 23.91
C VAL A 246 5.28 7.59 23.17
N ARG A 247 5.49 7.63 21.86
CA ARG A 247 5.27 8.85 21.05
C ARG A 247 3.83 9.39 21.17
N MET A 248 2.83 8.52 21.33
CA MET A 248 1.41 8.91 21.31
C MET A 248 0.70 8.52 22.62
N LYS A 249 0.00 9.48 23.25
CA LYS A 249 -0.83 9.26 24.44
C LYS A 249 -1.74 8.03 24.31
N ARG A 250 -2.49 7.96 23.19
CA ARG A 250 -3.40 6.85 22.90
C ARG A 250 -2.70 5.48 22.95
N TYR A 251 -1.49 5.36 22.42
CA TYR A 251 -0.76 4.09 22.45
C TYR A 251 -0.21 3.79 23.83
N ALA A 252 0.24 4.82 24.57
CA ALA A 252 0.68 4.65 25.95
C ALA A 252 -0.44 4.12 26.86
N LEU A 253 -1.68 4.59 26.68
CA LEU A 253 -2.85 4.09 27.40
C LEU A 253 -3.26 2.68 26.98
N LEU A 254 -3.43 2.45 25.66
CA LEU A 254 -3.88 1.15 25.13
C LEU A 254 -2.90 0.00 25.41
N TYR A 255 -1.60 0.29 25.43
CA TYR A 255 -0.54 -0.70 25.59
C TYR A 255 0.26 -0.48 26.89
N SER A 256 -0.36 0.10 27.92
CA SER A 256 0.32 0.46 29.17
C SER A 256 1.01 -0.73 29.83
N GLY A 257 0.34 -1.89 29.90
CA GLY A 257 0.93 -3.12 30.44
C GLY A 257 2.15 -3.61 29.65
N PHE A 258 2.12 -3.52 28.32
CA PHE A 258 3.26 -3.87 27.47
C PHE A 258 4.43 -2.90 27.68
N ILE A 259 4.16 -1.59 27.69
CA ILE A 259 5.18 -0.56 27.90
C ILE A 259 5.80 -0.70 29.29
N SER A 260 4.99 -0.98 30.32
CA SER A 260 5.44 -1.15 31.71
C SER A 260 6.52 -2.24 31.85
N ARG A 261 6.33 -3.39 31.17
CA ARG A 261 7.32 -4.50 31.19
C ARG A 261 8.68 -4.10 30.64
N TYR A 262 8.73 -3.25 29.62
CA TYR A 262 9.99 -2.85 28.96
C TYR A 262 10.47 -1.45 29.32
N ALA A 263 9.76 -0.73 30.20
CA ALA A 263 10.05 0.66 30.56
C ALA A 263 11.48 0.85 31.08
N HIS A 264 12.01 -0.11 31.85
CA HIS A 264 13.36 -0.06 32.42
C HIS A 264 14.46 -0.08 31.35
N SER A 265 14.18 -0.67 30.18
CA SER A 265 15.08 -0.82 29.04
C SER A 265 14.96 0.31 28.03
N LEU A 266 14.09 1.30 28.29
CA LEU A 266 13.93 2.43 27.40
C LEU A 266 15.20 3.33 27.41
N PRO A 267 15.61 3.84 26.24
CA PRO A 267 16.55 4.95 26.14
C PRO A 267 16.07 6.16 26.95
N ARG A 268 17.02 6.92 27.52
CA ARG A 268 16.75 8.05 28.43
C ARG A 268 15.74 9.05 27.84
N ASP A 269 15.92 9.45 26.59
CA ASP A 269 15.05 10.38 25.86
C ASP A 269 13.60 9.88 25.77
N ARG A 270 13.42 8.57 25.58
CA ARG A 270 12.09 7.95 25.47
C ARG A 270 11.44 7.77 26.84
N PHE A 271 12.23 7.44 27.84
CA PHE A 271 11.76 7.33 29.21
C PHE A 271 11.35 8.70 29.76
N LEU A 272 12.14 9.76 29.51
CA LEU A 272 11.80 11.13 29.84
C LEU A 272 10.47 11.56 29.22
N ARG A 273 10.27 11.26 27.93
CA ARG A 273 9.00 11.53 27.25
C ARG A 273 7.83 10.79 27.90
N LEU A 274 8.01 9.54 28.30
CA LEU A 274 6.96 8.76 28.98
C LEU A 274 6.61 9.40 30.33
N HIS A 275 7.62 9.79 31.11
CA HIS A 275 7.43 10.45 32.39
C HIS A 275 6.70 11.81 32.24
N GLN A 276 7.11 12.64 31.28
CA GLN A 276 6.43 13.90 30.95
C GLN A 276 4.99 13.68 30.49
N LEU A 277 4.76 12.65 29.67
CA LEU A 277 3.43 12.30 29.18
C LEU A 277 2.48 11.91 30.32
N ILE A 278 2.96 11.14 31.30
CA ILE A 278 2.16 10.75 32.47
C ILE A 278 1.91 11.96 33.37
N SER A 279 2.95 12.77 33.62
CA SER A 279 2.86 13.96 34.47
C SER A 279 1.89 15.01 33.90
N ALA A 280 1.79 15.13 32.57
CA ALA A 280 0.88 16.05 31.90
C ALA A 280 -0.60 15.61 31.93
N TYR A 281 -0.89 14.34 32.22
CA TYR A 281 -2.26 13.82 32.30
C TYR A 281 -2.42 12.90 33.53
N PRO A 282 -2.41 13.47 34.75
CA PRO A 282 -2.47 12.69 35.99
C PRO A 282 -3.80 11.94 36.17
N ASP A 283 -4.90 12.46 35.63
CA ASP A 283 -6.24 11.89 35.82
C ASP A 283 -6.56 10.67 34.93
N GLU A 284 -5.63 10.31 34.04
CA GLU A 284 -5.84 9.19 33.12
C GLU A 284 -5.56 7.84 33.79
N SER A 285 -6.30 6.81 33.39
CA SER A 285 -6.09 5.44 33.88
C SER A 285 -4.87 4.81 33.21
N TRP A 286 -3.68 5.07 33.75
CA TRP A 286 -2.41 4.51 33.25
C TRP A 286 -2.22 3.01 33.56
N ASN A 287 -3.16 2.38 34.26
CA ASN A 287 -3.16 0.96 34.63
C ASN A 287 -1.84 0.52 35.30
N GLY A 288 -1.31 1.33 36.23
CA GLY A 288 -0.09 1.05 36.99
C GLY A 288 1.22 1.39 36.25
N LEU A 289 1.15 1.88 35.02
CA LEU A 289 2.33 2.37 34.30
C LEU A 289 2.95 3.60 34.97
N ASP A 290 2.12 4.47 35.53
CA ASP A 290 2.48 5.62 36.34
C ASP A 290 3.33 5.24 37.55
N ILE A 291 2.87 4.26 38.35
CA ILE A 291 3.61 3.72 39.50
C ILE A 291 4.97 3.18 39.04
N ARG A 292 4.97 2.33 38.00
CA ARG A 292 6.19 1.72 37.48
C ARG A 292 7.19 2.76 36.96
N VAL A 293 6.73 3.82 36.32
CA VAL A 293 7.58 4.90 35.84
C VAL A 293 8.18 5.69 37.01
N GLN A 294 7.42 5.92 38.09
CA GLN A 294 7.97 6.56 39.29
C GLN A 294 9.07 5.71 39.94
N GLU A 295 8.84 4.40 40.10
CA GLU A 295 9.85 3.46 40.63
C GLU A 295 11.16 3.51 39.80
N ILE A 296 11.04 3.49 38.46
CA ILE A 296 12.21 3.53 37.58
C ILE A 296 12.90 4.90 37.65
N ARG A 297 12.14 6.00 37.75
CA ARG A 297 12.69 7.35 37.93
C ARG A 297 13.51 7.42 39.21
N GLU A 298 12.96 6.97 40.33
CA GLU A 298 13.64 6.98 41.63
C GLU A 298 14.88 6.08 41.65
N ALA A 299 14.82 4.91 41.02
CA ALA A 299 15.94 3.98 40.97
C ALA A 299 17.08 4.44 40.04
N LYS A 300 16.76 5.04 38.88
CA LYS A 300 17.74 5.27 37.80
C LYS A 300 18.02 6.74 37.48
N TYR A 301 17.07 7.63 37.74
CA TYR A 301 17.09 9.03 37.28
C TYR A 301 16.83 10.05 38.40
N ARG A 302 16.92 9.65 39.68
CA ARG A 302 16.59 10.51 40.83
C ARG A 302 17.32 11.85 40.83
N TRP A 303 18.57 11.86 40.38
CA TRP A 303 19.43 13.05 40.35
C TRP A 303 19.47 13.74 38.99
N ASP A 304 18.62 13.31 38.05
CA ASP A 304 18.58 13.85 36.70
C ASP A 304 17.62 15.05 36.63
N PRO A 305 18.13 16.28 36.39
CA PRO A 305 17.33 17.50 36.48
C PRO A 305 16.21 17.56 35.43
N ASP A 306 16.38 16.88 34.29
CA ASP A 306 15.38 16.85 33.22
C ASP A 306 14.08 16.16 33.68
N PHE A 307 14.16 15.28 34.69
CA PHE A 307 13.01 14.56 35.26
C PHE A 307 12.33 15.30 36.42
N GLY A 308 12.91 16.43 36.87
CA GLY A 308 12.38 17.27 37.95
C GLY A 308 11.55 18.47 37.47
N GLN A 309 11.62 18.82 36.18
CA GLN A 309 10.89 19.95 35.61
C GLN A 309 9.54 19.51 35.03
N ALA A 310 8.57 19.22 35.90
CA ALA A 310 7.17 19.37 35.51
C ALA A 310 6.85 20.87 35.53
N GLN A 311 7.12 21.57 34.41
CA GLN A 311 6.59 22.93 34.25
C GLN A 311 5.08 22.84 33.98
N PRO A 312 4.29 23.75 34.59
CA PRO A 312 2.83 23.72 34.62
C PRO A 312 2.17 23.79 33.24
#